data_AF-A0A351XB92-F1
#
_entry.id   AF-A0A351XB92-F1
#
_cell.length_a   1.000
_cell.length_b   1.000
_cell.length_c   1.000
_cell.angle_alpha   90.00
_cell.angle_beta   90.00
_cell.angle_gamma   90.00
#
_symmetry.space_group_name_H-M   'P 1'
#
loop_
_entity.id
_entity.type
_entity.pdbx_description
1 polymer ?
#
loop_
_entity_poly.entity_id
_entity_poly.type
_entity_poly.pdbx_seq_one_letter_code
_entity_poly.pdbx_strand_id
1 'polypeptide(L)'
;MRKVVNINSNWNFEKKGETQQLDLPHTWNGTDGQDGGNDYYRGCCAYTKELALSDMPEGDEVYLQFDGVNSSAKVYFNSKLLCTHHGGYSTFRVKLDDIKESNVIKVEVDNSPNDYVYPQQADFTFYGGIYRDVSLIGVSKNHFDLDYFGAPGIQITPVLQDEGTAKVNVKTYVKGAGEVQVTVNDETKTGNDVDFIIENPHLWNGTADPYLYSAKAELVVDGEVVDEVLARFGIRSFKIDAQKGFILNGKSYPLRGVSRHQDRPGIGNALLPEHHREDIDLICEMGANTIRLAHYQHAQYFYDLCDEKGLVVWAEIPYISSHLDNGTENTKTQMTELVAQNYNHPCIVTWGLSNEISMSGLSPNVIENHKMLNDLVHSMDKTRLTTEAVISMCSMDEEYVHISDVVSYNHYYGWYGGDVSMYGPWFDKFHKKYPNKPIGLSEYGCEALNWHATDIMQGDYTEEYQAYYHEEVIKQIAHRPFLWATHVWNM
;
A
#
# COMPACT_ATOMS: atom_id res chain seq x y z
N MET A 1 -13.96 26.80 -3.50
CA MET A 1 -14.16 25.37 -3.82
C MET A 1 -12.85 24.79 -4.26
N ARG A 2 -12.49 23.59 -3.80
CA ARG A 2 -11.20 22.94 -4.09
C ARG A 2 -11.03 22.63 -5.56
N LYS A 3 -9.81 22.89 -6.07
CA LYS A 3 -9.43 22.60 -7.46
C LYS A 3 -8.10 21.86 -7.48
N VAL A 4 -8.09 20.68 -8.09
CA VAL A 4 -6.88 19.87 -8.30
C VAL A 4 -6.47 19.98 -9.75
N VAL A 5 -5.20 20.31 -9.99
CA VAL A 5 -4.60 20.43 -11.32
C VAL A 5 -3.39 19.52 -11.39
N ASN A 6 -3.46 18.48 -12.22
CA ASN A 6 -2.31 17.63 -12.51
C ASN A 6 -1.27 18.45 -13.31
N ILE A 7 -0.01 18.32 -12.93
CA ILE A 7 1.11 19.06 -13.54
C ILE A 7 2.20 18.14 -14.05
N ASN A 8 1.85 16.92 -14.50
CA ASN A 8 2.79 15.89 -14.93
C ASN A 8 3.56 16.24 -16.20
N SER A 9 3.02 17.10 -17.06
CA SER A 9 3.65 17.35 -18.36
C SER A 9 4.85 18.31 -18.28
N ASN A 10 5.83 18.14 -19.17
CA ASN A 10 6.90 19.10 -19.46
C ASN A 10 7.81 19.45 -18.27
N TRP A 11 8.31 18.45 -17.54
CA TRP A 11 9.35 18.62 -16.53
C TRP A 11 10.74 18.59 -17.16
N ASN A 12 11.64 19.45 -16.69
CA ASN A 12 13.07 19.36 -16.99
C ASN A 12 13.74 18.46 -15.97
N PHE A 13 14.23 17.32 -16.42
CA PHE A 13 14.95 16.34 -15.60
C PHE A 13 16.45 16.46 -15.81
N GLU A 14 17.23 16.42 -14.74
CA GLU A 14 18.68 16.44 -14.75
C GLU A 14 19.27 15.23 -14.02
N LYS A 15 20.14 14.48 -14.71
CA LYS A 15 20.92 13.36 -14.16
C LYS A 15 22.37 13.52 -14.61
N LYS A 16 23.31 13.58 -13.65
CA LYS A 16 24.76 13.72 -13.92
C LYS A 16 25.12 14.88 -14.86
N GLY A 17 24.39 16.00 -14.78
CA GLY A 17 24.62 17.20 -15.62
C GLY A 17 24.01 17.12 -17.02
N GLU A 18 23.35 16.02 -17.37
CA GLU A 18 22.56 15.91 -18.60
C GLU A 18 21.12 16.28 -18.32
N THR A 19 20.53 17.15 -19.14
CA THR A 19 19.16 17.63 -19.00
C THR A 19 18.29 17.13 -20.15
N GLN A 20 17.08 16.69 -19.84
CA GLN A 20 16.05 16.35 -20.83
C GLN A 20 14.67 16.79 -20.35
N GLN A 21 13.77 17.08 -21.29
CA GLN A 21 12.37 17.32 -20.98
C GLN A 21 11.60 15.99 -21.03
N LEU A 22 10.72 15.77 -20.06
CA LEU A 22 9.91 14.55 -19.94
C LEU A 22 8.57 14.82 -19.26
N ASP A 23 7.70 13.82 -19.32
CA ASP A 23 6.43 13.79 -18.60
C ASP A 23 6.49 12.79 -17.43
N LEU A 24 5.70 13.04 -16.40
CA LEU A 24 5.47 12.11 -15.30
C LEU A 24 4.28 11.18 -15.60
N PRO A 25 4.21 9.97 -15.02
CA PRO A 25 5.18 9.37 -14.10
C PRO A 25 6.51 9.03 -14.78
N HIS A 26 7.62 9.17 -14.05
CA HIS A 26 8.96 8.88 -14.57
C HIS A 26 9.89 8.26 -13.53
N THR A 27 10.67 7.27 -13.99
CA THR A 27 11.84 6.76 -13.29
C THR A 27 13.07 6.78 -14.20
N TRP A 28 14.22 7.15 -13.65
CA TRP A 28 15.49 7.05 -14.39
C TRP A 28 16.07 5.63 -14.40
N ASN A 29 15.36 4.66 -13.80
CA ASN A 29 15.76 3.26 -13.69
C ASN A 29 14.87 2.31 -14.52
N GLY A 30 14.07 2.83 -15.46
CA GLY A 30 13.18 1.99 -16.29
C GLY A 30 13.91 1.03 -17.23
N THR A 31 15.22 1.24 -17.45
CA THR A 31 16.07 0.36 -18.26
C THR A 31 17.15 -0.33 -17.42
N ASP A 32 18.06 0.45 -16.80
CA ASP A 32 19.19 -0.08 -16.02
C ASP A 32 18.76 -0.83 -14.75
N GLY A 33 17.49 -0.68 -14.34
CA GLY A 33 16.90 -1.39 -13.22
C GLY A 33 16.37 -2.79 -13.53
N GLN A 34 16.41 -3.21 -14.80
CA GLN A 34 15.74 -4.42 -15.29
C GLN A 34 16.62 -5.27 -16.24
N ASP A 35 17.88 -4.90 -16.46
CA ASP A 35 18.80 -5.57 -17.39
C ASP A 35 19.89 -6.42 -16.70
N GLY A 36 19.88 -6.50 -15.38
CA GLY A 36 20.80 -7.32 -14.57
C GLY A 36 21.96 -6.50 -14.00
N GLY A 37 23.11 -7.14 -13.72
CA GLY A 37 24.34 -6.45 -13.34
C GLY A 37 24.42 -5.88 -11.91
N ASN A 38 23.29 -5.60 -11.26
CA ASN A 38 23.21 -4.90 -9.97
C ASN A 38 23.95 -3.55 -9.98
N ASP A 39 23.84 -2.82 -11.09
CA ASP A 39 24.56 -1.58 -11.36
C ASP A 39 23.65 -0.40 -11.75
N TYR A 40 22.33 -0.56 -11.60
CA TYR A 40 21.35 0.50 -11.78
C TYR A 40 21.75 1.77 -11.02
N TYR A 41 21.58 2.94 -11.66
CA TYR A 41 22.02 4.17 -11.05
C TYR A 41 21.23 4.49 -9.77
N ARG A 42 21.95 4.56 -8.65
CA ARG A 42 21.47 5.07 -7.37
C ARG A 42 22.16 6.38 -7.00
N GLY A 43 21.38 7.43 -6.81
CA GLY A 43 21.90 8.77 -6.53
C GLY A 43 20.86 9.86 -6.64
N CYS A 44 21.32 11.10 -6.52
CA CYS A 44 20.47 12.27 -6.61
C CYS A 44 20.28 12.73 -8.07
N CYS A 45 19.03 12.93 -8.47
CA CYS A 45 18.63 13.61 -9.71
C CYS A 45 17.70 14.78 -9.37
N ALA A 46 17.55 15.73 -10.31
CA ALA A 46 16.66 16.87 -10.12
C ALA A 46 15.55 16.93 -11.17
N TYR A 47 14.36 17.34 -10.75
CA TYR A 47 13.24 17.67 -11.62
C TYR A 47 12.91 19.15 -11.41
N THR A 48 12.78 19.91 -12.49
CA THR A 48 12.44 21.34 -12.44
C THR A 48 11.24 21.62 -13.34
N LYS A 49 10.30 22.41 -12.83
CA LYS A 49 9.14 22.88 -13.60
C LYS A 49 8.92 24.36 -13.37
N GLU A 50 8.79 25.09 -14.47
CA GLU A 50 8.36 26.48 -14.46
C GLU A 50 6.83 26.53 -14.51
N LEU A 51 6.25 27.45 -13.73
CA LEU A 51 4.82 27.69 -13.65
C LEU A 51 4.56 29.20 -13.69
N ALA A 52 3.75 29.64 -14.64
CA ALA A 52 3.17 30.97 -14.63
C ALA A 52 2.08 31.05 -13.55
N LEU A 53 1.74 32.26 -13.12
CA LEU A 53 0.60 32.46 -12.21
C LEU A 53 -0.71 31.90 -12.80
N SER A 54 -0.89 31.94 -14.13
CA SER A 54 -2.05 31.37 -14.82
C SER A 54 -2.12 29.84 -14.76
N ASP A 55 -1.03 29.15 -14.43
CA ASP A 55 -1.00 27.69 -14.25
C ASP A 55 -1.43 27.29 -12.83
N MET A 56 -1.47 28.23 -11.88
CA MET A 56 -1.86 27.96 -10.50
C MET A 56 -3.38 27.78 -10.41
N PRO A 57 -3.87 26.80 -9.63
CA PRO A 57 -5.29 26.71 -9.34
C PRO A 57 -5.74 27.91 -8.51
N GLU A 58 -7.01 28.31 -8.69
CA GLU A 58 -7.63 29.30 -7.82
C GLU A 58 -7.76 28.77 -6.39
N GLY A 59 -7.57 29.64 -5.41
CA GLY A 59 -7.65 29.32 -3.99
C GLY A 59 -7.00 30.40 -3.13
N ASP A 60 -7.36 30.47 -1.85
CA ASP A 60 -6.64 31.29 -0.87
C ASP A 60 -5.26 30.67 -0.55
N GLU A 61 -5.18 29.34 -0.65
CA GLU A 61 -3.97 28.56 -0.40
C GLU A 61 -3.76 27.55 -1.53
N VAL A 62 -2.50 27.29 -1.86
CA VAL A 62 -2.11 26.30 -2.87
C VAL A 62 -1.15 25.30 -2.25
N TYR A 63 -1.44 24.02 -2.43
CA TYR A 63 -0.60 22.90 -2.02
C TYR A 63 -0.02 22.20 -3.24
N LEU A 64 1.21 21.70 -3.10
CA LEU A 64 1.82 20.76 -4.02
C LEU A 64 1.72 19.36 -3.41
N GLN A 65 1.12 18.43 -4.15
CA GLN A 65 0.98 17.02 -3.77
C GLN A 65 1.85 16.15 -4.67
N PHE A 66 2.57 15.22 -4.07
CA PHE A 66 3.27 14.13 -4.74
C PHE A 66 2.66 12.80 -4.29
N ASP A 67 2.30 11.94 -5.24
CA ASP A 67 1.70 10.63 -4.91
C ASP A 67 2.73 9.51 -4.71
N GLY A 68 3.98 9.76 -5.12
CA GLY A 68 5.11 8.84 -4.93
C GLY A 68 6.41 9.37 -5.53
N VAL A 69 7.44 9.53 -4.69
CA VAL A 69 8.77 10.00 -5.09
C VAL A 69 9.83 9.13 -4.43
N ASN A 70 10.56 8.32 -5.20
CA ASN A 70 11.41 7.28 -4.64
C ASN A 70 12.91 7.67 -4.60
N SER A 71 13.62 7.60 -3.47
CA SER A 71 13.15 7.20 -2.13
C SER A 71 13.09 8.34 -1.10
N SER A 72 13.85 9.42 -1.34
CA SER A 72 13.78 10.66 -0.56
C SER A 72 13.68 11.87 -1.49
N ALA A 73 12.96 12.89 -1.05
CA ALA A 73 12.73 14.10 -1.84
C ALA A 73 13.01 15.37 -1.04
N LYS A 74 13.65 16.36 -1.66
CA LYS A 74 13.69 17.75 -1.18
C LYS A 74 12.96 18.64 -2.17
N VAL A 75 11.95 19.33 -1.70
CA VAL A 75 11.08 20.18 -2.53
C VAL A 75 11.40 21.65 -2.30
N TYR A 76 11.79 22.31 -3.38
CA TYR A 76 12.08 23.74 -3.42
C TYR A 76 11.02 24.46 -4.25
N PHE A 77 10.58 25.61 -3.77
CA PHE A 77 9.72 26.53 -4.51
C PHE A 77 10.37 27.91 -4.50
N ASN A 78 10.59 28.51 -5.68
CA ASN A 78 11.25 29.81 -5.81
C ASN A 78 12.58 29.88 -5.04
N SER A 79 13.39 28.82 -5.13
CA SER A 79 14.67 28.61 -4.45
C SER A 79 14.62 28.41 -2.93
N LYS A 80 13.43 28.42 -2.32
CA LYS A 80 13.23 28.12 -0.90
C LYS A 80 12.92 26.64 -0.70
N LEU A 81 13.67 25.96 0.18
CA LEU A 81 13.34 24.60 0.61
C LEU A 81 12.06 24.63 1.45
N LEU A 82 11.02 23.91 1.01
CA LEU A 82 9.74 23.84 1.72
C LEU A 82 9.58 22.53 2.50
N CYS A 83 10.06 21.41 1.96
CA CYS A 83 9.84 20.09 2.55
C CYS A 83 11.00 19.14 2.23
N THR A 84 11.29 18.24 3.18
CA THR A 84 12.06 17.01 2.95
C THR A 84 11.15 15.84 3.31
N HIS A 85 11.05 14.84 2.43
CA HIS A 85 10.28 13.62 2.65
C HIS A 85 11.18 12.39 2.52
N HIS A 86 10.99 11.42 3.41
CA HIS A 86 11.73 10.17 3.47
C HIS A 86 10.76 8.99 3.42
N GLY A 87 10.59 8.39 2.24
CA GLY A 87 9.64 7.32 1.99
C GLY A 87 9.22 7.31 0.52
N GLY A 88 9.50 6.21 -0.19
CA GLY A 88 9.29 6.18 -1.63
C GLY A 88 7.84 5.97 -2.10
N TYR A 89 6.89 5.72 -1.19
CA TYR A 89 5.67 4.98 -1.55
C TYR A 89 4.37 5.65 -1.12
N SER A 90 4.47 6.68 -0.32
CA SER A 90 3.35 7.41 0.28
C SER A 90 3.15 8.77 -0.38
N THR A 91 1.92 9.25 -0.33
CA THR A 91 1.60 10.63 -0.73
C THR A 91 2.14 11.59 0.32
N PHE A 92 2.73 12.71 -0.12
CA PHE A 92 3.02 13.84 0.77
C PHE A 92 2.65 15.16 0.11
N ARG A 93 2.38 16.17 0.96
CA ARG A 93 1.95 17.50 0.52
C ARG A 93 2.78 18.59 1.18
N VAL A 94 2.90 19.70 0.48
CA VAL A 94 3.52 20.91 1.02
C VAL A 94 2.76 22.15 0.55
N LYS A 95 2.47 23.04 1.48
CA LYS A 95 1.85 24.34 1.17
C LYS A 95 2.87 25.24 0.48
N LEU A 96 2.46 25.86 -0.62
CA LEU A 96 3.26 26.85 -1.33
C LEU A 96 3.11 28.22 -0.66
N ASP A 97 4.21 28.97 -0.62
CA ASP A 97 4.23 30.37 -0.19
C ASP A 97 5.00 31.24 -1.18
N ASP A 98 4.85 32.57 -1.10
CA ASP A 98 5.55 33.53 -1.97
C ASP A 98 5.34 33.23 -3.49
N ILE A 99 4.09 32.94 -3.88
CA ILE A 99 3.69 32.72 -5.28
C ILE A 99 3.81 34.05 -6.04
N LYS A 100 4.51 34.02 -7.17
CA LYS A 100 4.85 35.15 -8.04
C LYS A 100 4.21 34.99 -9.42
N GLU A 101 4.43 35.98 -10.30
CA GLU A 101 4.04 35.91 -11.71
C GLU A 101 4.70 34.73 -12.46
N SER A 102 5.93 34.39 -12.09
CA SER A 102 6.67 33.23 -12.58
C SER A 102 7.27 32.50 -11.39
N ASN A 103 7.07 31.20 -11.35
CA ASN A 103 7.46 30.33 -10.25
C ASN A 103 8.26 29.15 -10.76
N VAL A 104 9.14 28.64 -9.91
CA VAL A 104 9.93 27.44 -10.19
C VAL A 104 9.74 26.44 -9.06
N ILE A 105 9.29 25.24 -9.42
CA ILE A 105 9.38 24.05 -8.57
C ILE A 105 10.68 23.33 -8.93
N LYS A 106 11.51 23.02 -7.94
CA LYS A 106 12.63 22.09 -8.09
C LYS A 106 12.49 20.97 -7.06
N VAL A 107 12.62 19.73 -7.49
CA VAL A 107 12.58 18.54 -6.64
C VAL A 107 13.90 17.80 -6.80
N GLU A 108 14.67 17.69 -5.73
CA GLU A 108 15.83 16.81 -5.68
C GLU A 108 15.37 15.45 -5.16
N VAL A 109 15.55 14.41 -5.95
CA VAL A 109 15.12 13.03 -5.65
C VAL A 109 16.35 12.15 -5.53
N ASP A 110 16.45 11.40 -4.44
CA ASP A 110 17.60 10.55 -4.14
C ASP A 110 17.14 9.13 -3.75
N ASN A 111 17.68 8.12 -4.43
CA ASN A 111 17.50 6.70 -4.11
C ASN A 111 18.83 6.03 -3.68
N SER A 112 19.86 6.80 -3.32
CA SER A 112 21.17 6.30 -2.90
C SER A 112 21.10 5.43 -1.63
N PRO A 113 22.08 4.52 -1.45
CA PRO A 113 22.21 3.76 -0.21
C PRO A 113 22.35 4.66 1.02
N ASN A 114 21.62 4.32 2.08
CA ASN A 114 21.74 4.94 3.41
C ASN A 114 21.29 3.94 4.48
N ASP A 115 21.27 4.34 5.76
CA ASP A 115 20.95 3.49 6.90
C ASP A 115 19.68 3.92 7.67
N TYR A 116 18.86 4.82 7.10
CA TYR A 116 17.72 5.41 7.81
C TYR A 116 16.40 5.44 7.02
N VAL A 117 16.40 5.17 5.71
CA VAL A 117 15.18 5.10 4.87
C VAL A 117 15.03 3.71 4.28
N TYR A 118 13.97 3.00 4.62
CA TYR A 118 13.64 1.71 4.01
C TYR A 118 12.97 1.87 2.63
N PRO A 119 13.20 0.93 1.69
CA PRO A 119 14.04 -0.27 1.76
C PRO A 119 15.53 0.00 1.43
N GLN A 120 16.43 -0.88 1.89
CA GLN A 120 17.88 -0.82 1.57
C GLN A 120 18.48 -2.15 1.11
N GLN A 121 17.86 -3.27 1.47
CA GLN A 121 18.19 -4.62 1.01
C GLN A 121 16.87 -5.33 0.73
N ALA A 122 16.63 -5.73 -0.50
CA ALA A 122 15.46 -6.49 -0.92
C ALA A 122 15.70 -7.05 -2.33
N ASP A 123 14.88 -8.01 -2.74
CA ASP A 123 14.91 -8.62 -4.07
C ASP A 123 14.01 -7.91 -5.08
N PHE A 124 14.12 -6.57 -5.14
CA PHE A 124 13.47 -5.75 -6.16
C PHE A 124 14.26 -4.45 -6.36
N THR A 125 14.15 -3.87 -7.56
CA THR A 125 14.84 -2.62 -7.90
C THR A 125 14.23 -1.42 -7.19
N PHE A 126 15.07 -0.58 -6.59
CA PHE A 126 14.64 0.68 -5.97
C PHE A 126 14.59 1.80 -7.01
N TYR A 127 13.63 1.70 -7.94
CA TYR A 127 13.47 2.63 -9.07
C TYR A 127 13.34 4.07 -8.59
N GLY A 128 14.35 4.91 -8.84
CA GLY A 128 14.36 6.30 -8.40
C GLY A 128 13.59 7.23 -9.33
N GLY A 129 12.94 8.25 -8.78
CA GLY A 129 12.22 9.27 -9.56
C GLY A 129 10.88 9.69 -8.98
N ILE A 130 10.21 10.59 -9.71
CA ILE A 130 8.81 10.98 -9.45
C ILE A 130 7.93 10.05 -10.29
N TYR A 131 7.70 8.85 -9.77
CA TYR A 131 7.10 7.74 -10.52
C TYR A 131 5.57 7.67 -10.39
N ARG A 132 4.95 8.62 -9.68
CA ARG A 132 3.50 8.84 -9.64
C ARG A 132 3.18 10.31 -9.85
N ASP A 133 1.89 10.62 -9.87
CA ASP A 133 1.38 11.94 -10.19
C ASP A 133 1.87 13.05 -9.24
N VAL A 134 1.94 14.25 -9.83
CA VAL A 134 2.15 15.51 -9.11
C VAL A 134 1.00 16.45 -9.44
N SER A 135 0.40 17.03 -8.40
CA SER A 135 -0.75 17.92 -8.54
C SER A 135 -0.61 19.19 -7.71
N LEU A 136 -1.16 20.28 -8.22
CA LEU A 136 -1.45 21.48 -7.44
C LEU A 136 -2.89 21.43 -6.92
N ILE A 137 -3.08 21.79 -5.66
CA ILE A 137 -4.38 21.77 -4.99
C ILE A 137 -4.66 23.18 -4.47
N GLY A 138 -5.55 23.91 -5.15
CA GLY A 138 -6.06 25.19 -4.71
C GLY A 138 -7.25 25.01 -3.78
N VAL A 139 -7.20 25.61 -2.59
CA VAL A 139 -8.24 25.51 -1.54
C VAL A 139 -8.52 26.87 -0.91
N SER A 140 -9.67 27.01 -0.24
CA SER A 140 -9.90 28.15 0.64
C SER A 140 -9.01 28.07 1.89
N LYS A 141 -8.81 29.18 2.60
CA LYS A 141 -8.15 29.23 3.91
C LYS A 141 -8.86 28.35 4.96
N ASN A 142 -10.13 28.06 4.72
CA ASN A 142 -10.92 27.09 5.46
C ASN A 142 -11.08 25.85 4.56
N HIS A 143 -10.40 24.76 4.89
CA HIS A 143 -10.37 23.55 4.06
C HIS A 143 -10.22 22.28 4.91
N PHE A 144 -10.53 21.12 4.34
CA PHE A 144 -10.23 19.81 4.96
C PHE A 144 -8.73 19.56 4.96
N ASP A 145 -8.20 19.06 6.08
CA ASP A 145 -6.77 18.95 6.37
C ASP A 145 -5.99 18.27 5.24
N LEU A 146 -4.94 18.95 4.76
CA LEU A 146 -4.01 18.46 3.74
C LEU A 146 -2.62 18.13 4.33
N ASP A 147 -2.33 18.52 5.57
CA ASP A 147 -1.00 18.45 6.19
C ASP A 147 -0.75 17.11 6.91
N TYR A 148 -1.80 16.41 7.33
CA TYR A 148 -1.67 15.18 8.12
C TYR A 148 -1.29 13.97 7.26
N PHE A 149 0.02 13.73 7.10
CA PHE A 149 0.59 12.52 6.48
C PHE A 149 -0.05 12.15 5.13
N GLY A 150 -0.38 13.13 4.28
CA GLY A 150 -1.01 12.87 2.97
C GLY A 150 -2.45 12.33 3.04
N ALA A 151 -3.06 12.20 4.23
CA ALA A 151 -4.41 11.69 4.41
C ALA A 151 -5.47 12.54 3.68
N PRO A 152 -6.65 11.99 3.37
CA PRO A 152 -7.69 12.70 2.62
C PRO A 152 -8.50 13.71 3.44
N GLY A 153 -8.23 13.85 4.75
CA GLY A 153 -8.99 14.73 5.64
C GLY A 153 -10.37 14.21 6.07
N ILE A 154 -10.73 12.99 5.66
CA ILE A 154 -11.96 12.27 6.01
C ILE A 154 -11.64 10.81 6.36
N GLN A 155 -12.18 10.33 7.47
CA GLN A 155 -12.03 8.96 7.97
C GLN A 155 -13.42 8.35 8.20
N ILE A 156 -13.66 7.17 7.62
CA ILE A 156 -14.98 6.51 7.64
C ILE A 156 -14.86 5.14 8.30
N THR A 157 -15.62 4.92 9.37
CA THR A 157 -15.62 3.67 10.14
C THR A 157 -17.00 3.01 10.13
N PRO A 158 -17.27 2.10 9.18
CA PRO A 158 -18.51 1.32 9.17
C PRO A 158 -18.41 0.12 10.13
N VAL A 159 -19.43 -0.08 10.97
CA VAL A 159 -19.53 -1.19 11.92
C VAL A 159 -20.92 -1.82 11.84
N LEU A 160 -20.97 -3.11 11.47
CA LEU A 160 -22.22 -3.89 11.51
C LEU A 160 -22.71 -4.09 12.95
N GLN A 161 -24.02 -3.99 13.16
CA GLN A 161 -24.71 -4.20 14.42
C GLN A 161 -25.58 -5.46 14.36
N ASP A 162 -25.99 -5.99 15.51
CA ASP A 162 -26.75 -7.24 15.62
C ASP A 162 -28.19 -7.16 15.06
N GLU A 163 -28.73 -5.94 14.87
CA GLU A 163 -30.11 -5.70 14.46
C GLU A 163 -30.30 -5.55 12.93
N GLY A 164 -29.33 -5.97 12.12
CA GLY A 164 -29.39 -5.82 10.66
C GLY A 164 -29.15 -4.38 10.18
N THR A 165 -28.49 -3.58 11.01
CA THR A 165 -28.10 -2.19 10.72
C THR A 165 -26.58 -2.06 10.68
N ALA A 166 -26.09 -1.01 10.03
CA ALA A 166 -24.71 -0.59 10.13
C ALA A 166 -24.62 0.82 10.71
N LYS A 167 -23.76 0.99 11.71
CA LYS A 167 -23.35 2.31 12.19
C LYS A 167 -22.16 2.77 11.39
N VAL A 168 -22.28 3.90 10.69
CA VAL A 168 -21.19 4.52 9.93
C VAL A 168 -20.76 5.80 10.63
N ASN A 169 -19.60 5.76 11.28
CA ASN A 169 -18.98 6.94 11.87
C ASN A 169 -18.13 7.66 10.81
N VAL A 170 -18.37 8.95 10.61
CA VAL A 170 -17.56 9.78 9.70
C VAL A 170 -16.90 10.89 10.52
N LYS A 171 -15.56 10.91 10.47
CA LYS A 171 -14.74 11.94 11.08
C LYS A 171 -14.07 12.77 10.01
N THR A 172 -14.11 14.08 10.17
CA THR A 172 -13.46 15.03 9.27
C THR A 172 -12.49 15.89 10.04
N TYR A 173 -11.40 16.24 9.37
CA TYR A 173 -10.34 17.08 9.91
C TYR A 173 -10.29 18.35 9.07
N VAL A 174 -10.36 19.50 9.73
CA VAL A 174 -10.45 20.81 9.06
C VAL A 174 -9.39 21.76 9.57
N LYS A 175 -8.89 22.61 8.67
CA LYS A 175 -8.06 23.77 8.93
C LYS A 175 -8.94 25.02 8.77
N GLY A 176 -8.89 25.91 9.75
CA GLY A 176 -9.70 27.13 9.77
C GLY A 176 -11.05 26.96 10.48
N ALA A 177 -12.06 27.71 10.04
CA ALA A 177 -13.39 27.74 10.62
C ALA A 177 -14.46 27.41 9.58
N GLY A 178 -15.57 26.84 10.03
CA GLY A 178 -16.73 26.53 9.20
C GLY A 178 -17.56 25.42 9.82
N GLU A 179 -18.76 25.23 9.28
CA GLU A 179 -19.62 24.12 9.61
C GLU A 179 -19.38 22.99 8.60
N VAL A 180 -19.17 21.77 9.09
CA VAL A 180 -19.07 20.60 8.21
C VAL A 180 -20.44 19.94 8.07
N GLN A 181 -20.86 19.74 6.82
CA GLN A 181 -22.05 18.97 6.46
C GLN A 181 -21.60 17.69 5.78
N VAL A 182 -21.91 16.54 6.38
CA VAL A 182 -21.58 15.22 5.87
C VAL A 182 -22.84 14.58 5.32
N THR A 183 -22.76 14.06 4.10
CA THR A 183 -23.83 13.31 3.45
C THR A 183 -23.42 11.86 3.22
N VAL A 184 -24.22 10.93 3.71
CA VAL A 184 -24.09 9.48 3.50
C VAL A 184 -25.48 8.92 3.21
N ASN A 185 -25.62 8.17 2.11
CA ASN A 185 -26.89 7.49 1.77
C ASN A 185 -28.11 8.43 1.81
N ASP A 186 -28.00 9.58 1.13
CA ASP A 186 -29.02 10.66 1.04
C ASP A 186 -29.41 11.34 2.37
N GLU A 187 -28.77 10.98 3.49
CA GLU A 187 -28.92 11.65 4.78
C GLU A 187 -27.76 12.65 4.99
N THR A 188 -28.08 13.89 5.37
CA THR A 188 -27.08 14.92 5.71
C THR A 188 -27.09 15.21 7.21
N LYS A 189 -25.90 15.24 7.82
CA LYS A 189 -25.70 15.63 9.23
C LYS A 189 -24.62 16.69 9.35
N THR A 190 -24.77 17.55 10.35
CA THR A 190 -23.83 18.61 10.65
C THR A 190 -22.88 18.19 11.78
N GLY A 191 -21.57 18.34 11.57
CA GLY A 191 -20.53 18.09 12.56
C GLY A 191 -19.27 17.45 11.98
N ASN A 192 -18.17 17.49 12.74
CA ASN A 192 -16.88 16.89 12.36
C ASN A 192 -16.71 15.42 12.80
N ASP A 193 -17.62 14.90 13.61
CA ASP A 193 -17.66 13.52 14.08
C ASP A 193 -19.14 13.16 14.20
N VAL A 194 -19.67 12.48 13.19
CA VAL A 194 -21.10 12.20 13.06
C VAL A 194 -21.34 10.73 12.77
N ASP A 195 -22.44 10.20 13.28
CA ASP A 195 -22.85 8.81 13.10
C ASP A 195 -24.09 8.73 12.21
N PHE A 196 -24.05 7.85 11.21
CA PHE A 196 -25.19 7.45 10.39
C PHE A 196 -25.63 6.03 10.74
N ILE A 197 -26.92 5.75 10.61
CA ILE A 197 -27.47 4.40 10.75
C ILE A 197 -28.04 4.01 9.39
N ILE A 198 -27.49 2.96 8.80
CA ILE A 198 -27.97 2.39 7.54
C ILE A 198 -28.74 1.12 7.88
N GLU A 199 -30.05 1.17 7.63
CA GLU A 199 -30.96 0.03 7.77
C GLU A 199 -30.76 -0.95 6.61
N ASN A 200 -30.69 -2.25 6.89
CA ASN A 200 -30.49 -3.30 5.89
C ASN A 200 -29.35 -2.97 4.91
N PRO A 201 -28.11 -2.74 5.40
CA PRO A 201 -27.02 -2.27 4.57
C PRO A 201 -26.68 -3.29 3.49
N HIS A 202 -26.51 -2.81 2.27
CA HIS A 202 -25.83 -3.58 1.21
C HIS A 202 -24.37 -3.78 1.61
N LEU A 203 -23.96 -5.01 1.88
CA LEU A 203 -22.61 -5.32 2.36
C LEU A 203 -21.60 -5.33 1.21
N TRP A 204 -20.39 -4.82 1.47
CA TRP A 204 -19.23 -5.19 0.67
C TRP A 204 -18.89 -6.64 1.02
N ASN A 205 -19.04 -7.55 0.05
CA ASN A 205 -19.01 -8.99 0.28
C ASN A 205 -18.01 -9.70 -0.65
N GLY A 206 -16.83 -9.11 -0.78
CA GLY A 206 -15.75 -9.64 -1.61
C GLY A 206 -16.12 -9.66 -3.08
N THR A 207 -15.57 -10.59 -3.84
CA THR A 207 -15.76 -10.69 -5.30
C THR A 207 -17.20 -11.04 -5.68
N ALA A 208 -18.00 -11.55 -4.74
CA ALA A 208 -19.41 -11.86 -4.98
C ALA A 208 -20.28 -10.61 -5.12
N ASP A 209 -19.97 -9.55 -4.37
CA ASP A 209 -20.75 -8.31 -4.34
C ASP A 209 -19.94 -7.17 -3.69
N PRO A 210 -19.04 -6.51 -4.43
CA PRO A 210 -18.14 -5.48 -3.91
C PRO A 210 -18.83 -4.11 -3.79
N TYR A 211 -19.97 -4.05 -3.09
CA TYR A 211 -20.76 -2.82 -3.00
C TYR A 211 -20.03 -1.68 -2.26
N LEU A 212 -20.04 -0.49 -2.86
CA LEU A 212 -19.42 0.71 -2.32
C LEU A 212 -20.44 1.81 -2.11
N TYR A 213 -20.46 2.37 -0.90
CA TYR A 213 -21.09 3.64 -0.61
C TYR A 213 -20.11 4.78 -0.84
N SER A 214 -20.63 6.01 -0.76
CA SER A 214 -19.83 7.22 -0.74
C SER A 214 -20.24 8.12 0.42
N ALA A 215 -19.26 8.73 1.08
CA ALA A 215 -19.46 9.82 2.00
C ALA A 215 -18.90 11.10 1.38
N LYS A 216 -19.71 12.15 1.38
CA LYS A 216 -19.34 13.49 0.93
C LYS A 216 -19.32 14.42 2.13
N ALA A 217 -18.22 15.13 2.35
CA ALA A 217 -18.14 16.15 3.38
C ALA A 217 -17.92 17.52 2.73
N GLU A 218 -18.80 18.47 3.05
CA GLU A 218 -18.77 19.84 2.55
C GLU A 218 -18.48 20.78 3.73
N LEU A 219 -17.52 21.69 3.56
CA LEU A 219 -17.22 22.73 4.54
C LEU A 219 -17.92 24.03 4.14
N VAL A 220 -18.80 24.51 5.01
CA VAL A 220 -19.68 25.66 4.77
C VAL A 220 -19.24 26.85 5.62
N VAL A 221 -19.05 28.00 4.99
CA VAL A 221 -18.71 29.27 5.63
C VAL A 221 -19.65 30.35 5.12
N ASP A 222 -20.32 31.05 6.03
CA ASP A 222 -21.29 32.12 5.70
C ASP A 222 -22.40 31.68 4.71
N GLY A 223 -22.77 30.39 4.74
CA GLY A 223 -23.82 29.81 3.89
C GLY A 223 -23.33 29.27 2.54
N GLU A 224 -22.04 29.38 2.23
CA GLU A 224 -21.44 28.92 0.97
C GLU A 224 -20.49 27.74 1.19
N VAL A 225 -20.50 26.76 0.27
CA VAL A 225 -19.55 25.63 0.29
C VAL A 225 -18.19 26.10 -0.20
N VAL A 226 -17.20 26.11 0.69
CA VAL A 226 -15.84 26.60 0.38
C VAL A 226 -14.86 25.47 0.04
N ASP A 227 -15.08 24.26 0.55
CA ASP A 227 -14.28 23.05 0.29
C ASP A 227 -15.16 21.78 0.35
N GLU A 228 -14.72 20.73 -0.34
CA GLU A 228 -15.40 19.42 -0.40
C GLU A 228 -14.36 18.28 -0.45
N VAL A 229 -14.63 17.20 0.26
CA VAL A 229 -13.93 15.92 0.11
C VAL A 229 -14.92 14.76 -0.04
N LEU A 230 -14.52 13.77 -0.84
CA LEU A 230 -15.30 12.57 -1.15
C LEU A 230 -14.45 11.33 -0.82
N ALA A 231 -15.05 10.35 -0.17
CA ALA A 231 -14.43 9.04 0.00
C ALA A 231 -15.45 7.91 -0.21
N ARG A 232 -15.02 6.86 -0.91
CA ARG A 232 -15.78 5.61 -1.02
C ARG A 232 -15.47 4.72 0.18
N PHE A 233 -16.43 3.89 0.57
CA PHE A 233 -16.25 2.91 1.63
C PHE A 233 -17.18 1.71 1.43
N GLY A 234 -16.83 0.59 2.04
CA GLY A 234 -17.63 -0.63 2.03
C GLY A 234 -18.00 -1.07 3.45
N ILE A 235 -19.23 -1.55 3.63
CA ILE A 235 -19.71 -2.05 4.93
C ILE A 235 -19.47 -3.55 4.98
N ARG A 236 -18.57 -3.98 5.85
CA ARG A 236 -18.21 -5.40 6.02
C ARG A 236 -17.71 -5.68 7.43
N SER A 237 -17.87 -6.92 7.88
CA SER A 237 -17.15 -7.47 9.02
C SER A 237 -16.29 -8.65 8.58
N PHE A 238 -15.18 -8.88 9.26
CA PHE A 238 -14.37 -10.06 9.03
C PHE A 238 -13.77 -10.59 10.32
N LYS A 239 -13.34 -11.85 10.29
CA LYS A 239 -12.58 -12.49 11.36
C LYS A 239 -11.53 -13.39 10.73
N ILE A 240 -10.35 -13.43 11.32
CA ILE A 240 -9.38 -14.49 11.06
C ILE A 240 -9.44 -15.47 12.22
N ASP A 241 -9.97 -16.67 11.95
CA ASP A 241 -10.09 -17.74 12.94
C ASP A 241 -8.96 -18.74 12.77
N ALA A 242 -8.24 -19.04 13.85
CA ALA A 242 -7.08 -19.93 13.77
C ALA A 242 -7.43 -21.34 13.27
N GLN A 243 -8.68 -21.80 13.41
CA GLN A 243 -9.10 -23.14 12.98
C GLN A 243 -9.83 -23.12 11.63
N LYS A 244 -10.57 -22.04 11.35
CA LYS A 244 -11.47 -21.95 10.19
C LYS A 244 -10.95 -21.03 9.08
N GLY A 245 -9.81 -20.39 9.28
CA GLY A 245 -9.25 -19.42 8.34
C GLY A 245 -10.03 -18.11 8.32
N PHE A 246 -10.07 -17.47 7.15
CA PHE A 246 -10.72 -16.18 6.96
C PHE A 246 -12.25 -16.32 6.82
N ILE A 247 -12.97 -15.40 7.47
CA ILE A 247 -14.42 -15.31 7.49
C ILE A 247 -14.81 -13.88 7.11
N LEU A 248 -15.64 -13.73 6.08
CA LEU A 248 -16.21 -12.45 5.63
C LEU A 248 -17.72 -12.46 5.88
N ASN A 249 -18.24 -11.42 6.54
CA ASN A 249 -19.67 -11.24 6.83
C ASN A 249 -20.32 -12.51 7.43
N GLY A 250 -19.60 -13.16 8.36
CA GLY A 250 -20.05 -14.37 9.06
C GLY A 250 -19.95 -15.68 8.25
N LYS A 251 -19.49 -15.64 7.00
CA LYS A 251 -19.34 -16.82 6.13
C LYS A 251 -17.87 -17.12 5.88
N SER A 252 -17.52 -18.41 5.80
CA SER A 252 -16.17 -18.83 5.41
C SER A 252 -15.86 -18.26 4.02
N TYR A 253 -14.70 -17.62 3.90
CA TYR A 253 -14.24 -17.00 2.66
C TYR A 253 -12.73 -17.22 2.54
N PRO A 254 -12.28 -18.43 2.14
CA PRO A 254 -10.86 -18.76 2.11
C PRO A 254 -10.08 -17.83 1.18
N LEU A 255 -9.07 -17.15 1.70
CA LEU A 255 -8.27 -16.21 0.90
C LEU A 255 -7.18 -16.97 0.14
N ARG A 256 -7.30 -17.01 -1.19
CA ARG A 256 -6.38 -17.67 -2.11
C ARG A 256 -6.07 -16.71 -3.25
N GLY A 257 -4.81 -16.35 -3.40
CA GLY A 257 -4.43 -15.35 -4.38
C GLY A 257 -2.92 -15.20 -4.51
N VAL A 258 -2.50 -13.97 -4.79
CA VAL A 258 -1.16 -13.66 -5.29
C VAL A 258 -0.58 -12.44 -4.59
N SER A 259 0.74 -12.29 -4.66
CA SER A 259 1.39 -11.00 -4.45
C SER A 259 1.49 -10.24 -5.78
N ARG A 260 1.71 -8.92 -5.73
CA ARG A 260 1.95 -8.10 -6.94
C ARG A 260 2.90 -6.95 -6.65
N HIS A 261 3.97 -6.83 -7.44
CA HIS A 261 4.84 -5.66 -7.45
C HIS A 261 4.29 -4.51 -8.31
N GLN A 262 4.82 -3.29 -8.16
CA GLN A 262 4.32 -2.10 -8.89
C GLN A 262 5.14 -1.69 -10.11
N ASP A 263 5.83 -2.61 -10.75
CA ASP A 263 6.64 -2.34 -11.93
C ASP A 263 6.19 -3.14 -13.16
N ARG A 264 6.74 -2.77 -14.31
CA ARG A 264 6.49 -3.42 -15.60
C ARG A 264 7.74 -3.31 -16.49
N PRO A 265 8.02 -4.30 -17.36
CA PRO A 265 9.17 -4.26 -18.24
C PRO A 265 9.24 -2.96 -19.08
N GLY A 266 10.42 -2.36 -19.13
CA GLY A 266 10.75 -1.18 -19.93
C GLY A 266 10.37 0.16 -19.30
N ILE A 267 9.47 0.20 -18.32
CA ILE A 267 9.02 1.43 -17.66
C ILE A 267 9.30 1.46 -16.15
N GLY A 268 9.85 0.39 -15.58
CA GLY A 268 10.05 0.27 -14.15
C GLY A 268 8.72 0.48 -13.40
N ASN A 269 8.75 1.27 -12.33
CA ASN A 269 7.57 1.58 -11.53
C ASN A 269 6.73 2.78 -12.02
N ALA A 270 7.07 3.40 -13.16
CA ALA A 270 6.34 4.54 -13.71
C ALA A 270 5.05 4.11 -14.44
N LEU A 271 4.13 3.50 -13.69
CA LEU A 271 2.92 2.91 -14.23
C LEU A 271 1.84 3.96 -14.53
N LEU A 272 1.12 3.74 -15.63
CA LEU A 272 -0.09 4.47 -16.00
C LEU A 272 -1.34 3.72 -15.49
N PRO A 273 -2.49 4.40 -15.41
CA PRO A 273 -3.74 3.78 -14.97
C PRO A 273 -4.12 2.50 -15.73
N GLU A 274 -3.82 2.41 -17.03
CA GLU A 274 -4.06 1.22 -17.85
C GLU A 274 -3.25 0.01 -17.40
N HIS A 275 -2.02 0.20 -16.91
CA HIS A 275 -1.19 -0.91 -16.41
C HIS A 275 -1.80 -1.47 -15.12
N HIS A 276 -2.29 -0.61 -14.23
CA HIS A 276 -2.99 -1.03 -13.02
C HIS A 276 -4.29 -1.78 -13.33
N ARG A 277 -5.05 -1.34 -14.35
CA ARG A 277 -6.27 -2.03 -14.80
C ARG A 277 -5.96 -3.39 -15.42
N GLU A 278 -4.94 -3.47 -16.26
CA GLU A 278 -4.53 -4.73 -16.86
C GLU A 278 -4.12 -5.76 -15.80
N ASP A 279 -3.29 -5.36 -14.84
CA ASP A 279 -2.87 -6.24 -13.75
C ASP A 279 -4.06 -6.76 -12.95
N ILE A 280 -5.01 -5.89 -12.57
CA ILE A 280 -6.17 -6.34 -11.79
C ILE A 280 -7.11 -7.23 -12.60
N ASP A 281 -7.26 -6.98 -13.90
CA ASP A 281 -8.10 -7.80 -14.75
C ASP A 281 -7.52 -9.22 -14.91
N LEU A 282 -6.19 -9.36 -15.06
CA LEU A 282 -5.50 -10.66 -15.07
C LEU A 282 -5.64 -11.41 -13.73
N ILE A 283 -5.50 -10.70 -12.60
CA ILE A 283 -5.68 -11.27 -11.26
C ILE A 283 -7.11 -11.77 -11.06
N CYS A 284 -8.10 -11.00 -11.53
CA CYS A 284 -9.51 -11.38 -11.48
C CYS A 284 -9.81 -12.57 -12.39
N GLU A 285 -9.23 -12.61 -13.59
CA GLU A 285 -9.38 -13.73 -14.54
C GLU A 285 -8.87 -15.05 -13.94
N MET A 286 -7.73 -15.00 -13.24
CA MET A 286 -7.18 -16.17 -12.53
C MET A 286 -8.09 -16.64 -11.37
N GLY A 287 -9.03 -15.81 -10.93
CA GLY A 287 -9.98 -16.11 -9.85
C GLY A 287 -9.40 -15.89 -8.45
N ALA A 288 -8.33 -15.11 -8.31
CA ALA A 288 -7.82 -14.71 -7.00
C ALA A 288 -8.86 -13.85 -6.27
N ASN A 289 -8.97 -14.05 -4.95
CA ASN A 289 -9.84 -13.25 -4.09
C ASN A 289 -9.09 -12.47 -3.00
N THR A 290 -7.76 -12.60 -2.98
CA THR A 290 -6.87 -11.82 -2.12
C THR A 290 -5.64 -11.40 -2.90
N ILE A 291 -5.07 -10.26 -2.53
CA ILE A 291 -3.80 -9.79 -3.04
C ILE A 291 -2.92 -9.30 -1.88
N ARG A 292 -1.65 -9.67 -1.91
CA ARG A 292 -0.62 -9.06 -1.06
C ARG A 292 0.11 -8.00 -1.87
N LEU A 293 -0.06 -6.75 -1.47
CA LEU A 293 0.56 -5.59 -2.10
C LEU A 293 1.94 -5.34 -1.49
N ALA A 294 2.86 -6.20 -1.91
CA ALA A 294 4.24 -6.27 -1.45
C ALA A 294 5.16 -5.31 -2.25
N HIS A 295 6.18 -4.69 -1.65
CA HIS A 295 6.57 -4.67 -0.24
C HIS A 295 6.46 -3.27 0.33
N TYR A 296 5.43 -2.54 -0.10
CA TYR A 296 5.32 -1.12 0.14
C TYR A 296 3.91 -0.62 -0.19
N GLN A 297 3.62 0.62 0.15
CA GLN A 297 2.36 1.23 -0.23
C GLN A 297 2.22 1.34 -1.76
N HIS A 298 1.13 0.79 -2.31
CA HIS A 298 0.78 0.90 -3.73
C HIS A 298 0.01 2.21 -4.05
N ALA A 299 -0.20 2.47 -5.35
CA ALA A 299 -0.95 3.64 -5.81
C ALA A 299 -2.40 3.58 -5.32
N GLN A 300 -2.98 4.73 -4.94
CA GLN A 300 -4.39 4.84 -4.52
C GLN A 300 -5.34 4.20 -5.54
N TYR A 301 -5.08 4.44 -6.83
CA TYR A 301 -5.87 3.86 -7.92
C TYR A 301 -5.88 2.33 -7.93
N PHE A 302 -4.82 1.67 -7.45
CA PHE A 302 -4.82 0.20 -7.37
C PHE A 302 -5.65 -0.30 -6.18
N TYR A 303 -5.62 0.40 -5.03
CA TYR A 303 -6.51 0.10 -3.91
C TYR A 303 -7.98 0.34 -4.25
N ASP A 304 -8.27 1.42 -4.98
CA ASP A 304 -9.58 1.71 -5.57
C ASP A 304 -10.09 0.56 -6.45
N LEU A 305 -9.23 0.03 -7.33
CA LEU A 305 -9.57 -1.13 -8.15
C LEU A 305 -9.81 -2.38 -7.28
N CYS A 306 -9.03 -2.59 -6.22
CA CYS A 306 -9.25 -3.71 -5.29
C CYS A 306 -10.60 -3.61 -4.57
N ASP A 307 -10.99 -2.41 -4.14
CA ASP A 307 -12.30 -2.14 -3.56
C ASP A 307 -13.43 -2.48 -4.53
N GLU A 308 -13.31 -2.02 -5.78
CA GLU A 308 -14.29 -2.21 -6.86
C GLU A 308 -14.44 -3.66 -7.30
N LYS A 309 -13.35 -4.44 -7.29
CA LYS A 309 -13.34 -5.84 -7.71
C LYS A 309 -13.60 -6.82 -6.56
N GLY A 310 -13.63 -6.35 -5.32
CA GLY A 310 -13.90 -7.19 -4.16
C GLY A 310 -12.72 -8.05 -3.71
N LEU A 311 -11.49 -7.62 -4.04
CA LEU A 311 -10.27 -8.30 -3.59
C LEU A 311 -10.01 -7.97 -2.13
N VAL A 312 -9.52 -8.95 -1.37
CA VAL A 312 -9.11 -8.77 0.04
C VAL A 312 -7.61 -8.51 0.11
N VAL A 313 -7.22 -7.34 0.62
CA VAL A 313 -5.86 -6.81 0.53
C VAL A 313 -5.10 -6.94 1.85
N TRP A 314 -3.86 -7.42 1.72
CA TRP A 314 -2.78 -7.18 2.67
C TRP A 314 -1.94 -6.02 2.11
N ALA A 315 -1.86 -4.91 2.85
CA ALA A 315 -0.97 -3.78 2.55
C ALA A 315 0.16 -3.68 3.58
N GLU A 316 1.38 -3.33 3.18
CA GLU A 316 2.55 -3.32 4.07
C GLU A 316 3.52 -2.15 3.81
N ILE A 317 4.42 -1.92 4.77
CA ILE A 317 5.55 -1.00 4.65
C ILE A 317 6.82 -1.74 4.21
N PRO A 318 7.83 -1.05 3.64
CA PRO A 318 9.08 -1.68 3.20
C PRO A 318 10.06 -1.99 4.34
N TYR A 319 9.57 -2.36 5.52
CA TYR A 319 10.43 -2.83 6.60
C TYR A 319 10.85 -4.27 6.30
N ILE A 320 11.93 -4.42 5.53
CA ILE A 320 12.27 -5.67 4.83
C ILE A 320 13.72 -6.11 5.03
N SER A 321 13.93 -7.43 5.03
CA SER A 321 15.22 -8.16 5.04
C SER A 321 16.10 -7.97 6.27
N SER A 322 16.51 -6.73 6.56
CA SER A 322 17.47 -6.42 7.62
C SER A 322 17.04 -5.17 8.38
N HIS A 323 17.06 -5.25 9.71
CA HIS A 323 16.82 -4.08 10.55
C HIS A 323 17.97 -3.07 10.46
N LEU A 324 17.61 -1.83 10.16
CA LEU A 324 18.44 -0.65 10.22
C LEU A 324 18.24 0.03 11.58
N ASP A 325 19.30 0.14 12.38
CA ASP A 325 19.25 0.75 13.71
C ASP A 325 18.79 2.23 13.67
N ASN A 326 19.13 2.95 12.60
CA ASN A 326 18.71 4.35 12.39
C ASN A 326 17.39 4.48 11.61
N GLY A 327 16.73 3.37 11.27
CA GLY A 327 15.53 3.34 10.44
C GLY A 327 14.19 3.32 11.21
N THR A 328 14.20 3.24 12.54
CA THR A 328 12.99 3.12 13.38
C THR A 328 11.97 4.23 13.12
N GLU A 329 12.39 5.51 13.12
CA GLU A 329 11.48 6.63 12.84
C GLU A 329 10.91 6.59 11.41
N ASN A 330 11.67 6.07 10.45
CA ASN A 330 11.18 5.90 9.09
C ASN A 330 10.11 4.79 9.01
N THR A 331 10.26 3.67 9.72
CA THR A 331 9.20 2.64 9.78
C THR A 331 7.91 3.19 10.39
N LYS A 332 8.02 3.99 11.45
CA LYS A 332 6.88 4.65 12.09
C LYS A 332 6.19 5.63 11.15
N THR A 333 6.96 6.46 10.44
CA THR A 333 6.42 7.44 9.49
C THR A 333 5.71 6.74 8.33
N GLN A 334 6.37 5.78 7.68
CA GLN A 334 5.76 5.03 6.57
C GLN A 334 4.52 4.24 7.00
N MET A 335 4.48 3.69 8.22
CA MET A 335 3.28 3.01 8.73
C MET A 335 2.15 4.00 9.01
N THR A 336 2.47 5.17 9.57
CA THR A 336 1.49 6.23 9.83
C THR A 336 0.87 6.70 8.51
N GLU A 337 1.70 6.94 7.48
CA GLU A 337 1.26 7.32 6.14
C GLU A 337 0.40 6.22 5.50
N LEU A 338 0.84 4.96 5.55
CA LEU A 338 0.10 3.83 5.01
C LEU A 338 -1.31 3.75 5.61
N VAL A 339 -1.42 3.76 6.95
CA VAL A 339 -2.73 3.65 7.62
C VAL A 339 -3.59 4.89 7.38
N ALA A 340 -3.03 6.10 7.51
CA ALA A 340 -3.79 7.34 7.37
C ALA A 340 -4.31 7.57 5.95
N GLN A 341 -3.54 7.21 4.93
CA GLN A 341 -3.91 7.39 3.53
C GLN A 341 -4.92 6.33 3.07
N ASN A 342 -4.84 5.11 3.61
CA ASN A 342 -5.58 3.96 3.10
C ASN A 342 -6.69 3.47 4.04
N TYR A 343 -6.98 4.18 5.13
CA TYR A 343 -7.97 3.78 6.15
C TYR A 343 -9.34 3.45 5.57
N ASN A 344 -9.78 4.19 4.55
CA ASN A 344 -11.14 4.12 4.02
C ASN A 344 -11.35 2.94 3.06
N HIS A 345 -10.29 2.30 2.56
CA HIS A 345 -10.39 1.20 1.59
C HIS A 345 -10.98 -0.06 2.25
N PRO A 346 -12.21 -0.49 1.90
CA PRO A 346 -12.80 -1.71 2.46
C PRO A 346 -12.03 -2.98 2.13
N CYS A 347 -11.28 -3.01 1.01
CA CYS A 347 -10.49 -4.16 0.58
C CYS A 347 -9.41 -4.52 1.60
N ILE A 348 -8.81 -3.54 2.28
CA ILE A 348 -7.71 -3.79 3.22
C ILE A 348 -8.28 -4.41 4.50
N VAL A 349 -7.67 -5.51 4.92
CA VAL A 349 -8.02 -6.23 6.17
C VAL A 349 -6.83 -6.45 7.09
N THR A 350 -5.61 -6.40 6.55
CA THR A 350 -4.38 -6.55 7.32
C THR A 350 -3.33 -5.50 6.98
N TRP A 351 -2.64 -5.03 8.01
CA TRP A 351 -1.47 -4.16 7.91
C TRP A 351 -0.19 -4.97 8.19
N GLY A 352 0.65 -5.13 7.16
CA GLY A 352 1.92 -5.85 7.25
C GLY A 352 3.00 -5.02 7.91
N LEU A 353 3.53 -5.52 9.04
CA LEU A 353 4.55 -4.83 9.83
C LEU A 353 5.93 -4.92 9.18
N SER A 354 6.27 -6.08 8.62
CA SER A 354 7.58 -6.36 8.01
C SER A 354 7.55 -7.57 7.07
N ASN A 355 8.62 -7.71 6.29
CA ASN A 355 8.90 -8.87 5.45
C ASN A 355 10.32 -9.40 5.67
N GLU A 356 10.46 -10.68 6.02
CA GLU A 356 11.74 -11.39 6.16
C GLU A 356 12.79 -10.66 7.01
N ILE A 357 12.35 -9.87 7.99
CA ILE A 357 13.22 -8.88 8.64
C ILE A 357 14.41 -9.46 9.43
N SER A 358 14.37 -10.77 9.66
CA SER A 358 15.39 -11.52 10.37
C SER A 358 16.40 -12.19 9.44
N MET A 359 16.51 -11.82 8.15
CA MET A 359 17.53 -12.40 7.25
C MET A 359 18.94 -12.24 7.81
N SER A 360 19.22 -11.09 8.43
CA SER A 360 20.50 -10.80 9.09
C SER A 360 20.55 -11.21 10.57
N GLY A 361 19.55 -11.97 11.03
CA GLY A 361 19.37 -12.38 12.41
C GLY A 361 18.41 -11.48 13.20
N LEU A 362 17.97 -11.98 14.36
CA LEU A 362 17.11 -11.23 15.28
C LEU A 362 17.94 -10.45 16.30
N SER A 363 17.42 -9.29 16.68
CA SER A 363 17.95 -8.48 17.77
C SER A 363 16.81 -7.94 18.64
N PRO A 364 17.09 -7.49 19.88
CA PRO A 364 16.09 -6.79 20.69
C PRO A 364 15.45 -5.59 19.98
N ASN A 365 16.21 -4.86 19.15
CA ASN A 365 15.70 -3.73 18.37
C ASN A 365 14.63 -4.18 17.36
N VAL A 366 14.77 -5.36 16.75
CA VAL A 366 13.73 -5.94 15.89
C VAL A 366 12.44 -6.13 16.69
N ILE A 367 12.52 -6.76 17.86
CA ILE A 367 11.36 -7.04 18.72
C ILE A 367 10.68 -5.73 19.16
N GLU A 368 11.46 -4.77 19.64
CA GLU A 368 10.96 -3.47 20.11
C GLU A 368 10.29 -2.68 18.97
N ASN A 369 10.90 -2.67 17.78
CA ASN A 369 10.31 -1.98 16.64
C ASN A 369 8.99 -2.63 16.19
N HIS A 370 8.89 -3.97 16.22
CA HIS A 370 7.63 -4.66 15.88
C HIS A 370 6.53 -4.39 16.91
N LYS A 371 6.85 -4.41 18.20
CA LYS A 371 5.87 -4.04 19.26
C LYS A 371 5.38 -2.60 19.07
N MET A 372 6.30 -1.67 18.80
CA MET A 372 5.96 -0.27 18.53
C MET A 372 5.05 -0.13 17.30
N LEU A 373 5.37 -0.80 16.18
CA LEU A 373 4.54 -0.77 14.98
C LEU A 373 3.17 -1.42 15.21
N ASN A 374 3.12 -2.53 15.93
CA ASN A 374 1.86 -3.19 16.28
C ASN A 374 0.95 -2.27 17.11
N ASP A 375 1.50 -1.69 18.18
CA ASP A 375 0.78 -0.75 19.05
C ASP A 375 0.34 0.50 18.27
N LEU A 376 1.20 1.00 17.38
CA LEU A 376 0.89 2.14 16.50
C LEU A 376 -0.32 1.83 15.62
N VAL A 377 -0.30 0.71 14.90
CA VAL A 377 -1.41 0.30 14.03
C VAL A 377 -2.70 0.16 14.84
N HIS A 378 -2.68 -0.54 15.98
CA HIS A 378 -3.89 -0.71 16.81
C HIS A 378 -4.38 0.61 17.45
N SER A 379 -3.49 1.60 17.63
CA SER A 379 -3.88 2.93 18.10
C SER A 379 -4.61 3.75 17.02
N MET A 380 -4.25 3.56 15.75
CA MET A 380 -4.79 4.29 14.59
C MET A 380 -6.01 3.59 13.98
N ASP A 381 -5.97 2.26 13.91
CA ASP A 381 -6.99 1.43 13.30
C ASP A 381 -7.34 0.22 14.17
N LYS A 382 -8.50 0.31 14.82
CA LYS A 382 -9.07 -0.75 15.66
C LYS A 382 -9.93 -1.75 14.86
N THR A 383 -10.06 -1.56 13.55
CA THR A 383 -10.96 -2.33 12.70
C THR A 383 -10.25 -3.35 11.83
N ARG A 384 -8.91 -3.32 11.82
CA ARG A 384 -8.06 -4.23 11.03
C ARG A 384 -7.03 -4.91 11.91
N LEU A 385 -6.45 -5.98 11.38
CA LEU A 385 -5.48 -6.81 12.08
C LEU A 385 -4.05 -6.52 11.58
N THR A 386 -3.05 -6.74 12.44
CA THR A 386 -1.64 -6.72 12.02
C THR A 386 -1.20 -8.10 11.52
N THR A 387 -0.28 -8.11 10.56
CA THR A 387 0.36 -9.33 10.04
C THR A 387 1.85 -9.09 9.78
N GLU A 388 2.58 -10.16 9.51
CA GLU A 388 3.98 -10.11 9.07
C GLU A 388 4.31 -11.31 8.18
N ALA A 389 5.29 -11.14 7.31
CA ALA A 389 5.81 -12.20 6.44
C ALA A 389 7.17 -12.68 6.98
N VAL A 390 7.18 -13.91 7.50
CA VAL A 390 8.33 -14.49 8.18
C VAL A 390 9.20 -15.29 7.20
N ILE A 391 10.51 -15.05 7.20
CA ILE A 391 11.44 -15.84 6.38
C ILE A 391 11.41 -17.33 6.74
N SER A 392 11.51 -18.20 5.73
CA SER A 392 11.44 -19.67 5.88
C SER A 392 12.31 -20.27 6.98
N MET A 393 13.47 -19.68 7.27
CA MET A 393 14.47 -20.22 8.20
C MET A 393 14.24 -19.77 9.65
N CYS A 394 13.38 -18.78 9.86
CA CYS A 394 13.03 -18.33 11.20
C CYS A 394 12.31 -19.45 11.97
N SER A 395 12.77 -19.71 13.20
CA SER A 395 12.08 -20.64 14.08
C SER A 395 10.68 -20.13 14.44
N MET A 396 9.68 -21.00 14.35
CA MET A 396 8.32 -20.72 14.81
C MET A 396 8.20 -20.42 16.30
N ASP A 397 9.28 -20.62 17.08
CA ASP A 397 9.36 -20.31 18.52
C ASP A 397 9.83 -18.89 18.82
N GLU A 398 10.28 -18.12 17.81
CA GLU A 398 10.80 -16.78 18.04
C GLU A 398 9.71 -15.82 18.52
N GLU A 399 10.04 -14.93 19.44
CA GLU A 399 9.08 -13.98 20.03
C GLU A 399 8.39 -13.13 18.96
N TYR A 400 9.14 -12.72 17.93
CA TYR A 400 8.60 -11.81 16.92
C TYR A 400 7.46 -12.43 16.09
N VAL A 401 7.50 -13.74 15.83
CA VAL A 401 6.45 -14.52 15.13
C VAL A 401 5.08 -14.43 15.83
N HIS A 402 5.07 -14.00 17.09
CA HIS A 402 3.89 -13.91 17.93
C HIS A 402 3.44 -12.48 18.25
N ILE A 403 4.10 -11.45 17.71
CA ILE A 403 3.76 -10.04 18.00
C ILE A 403 2.48 -9.61 17.28
N SER A 404 2.40 -9.90 15.97
CA SER A 404 1.24 -9.58 15.12
C SER A 404 -0.04 -10.30 15.56
N ASP A 405 -1.22 -9.84 15.11
CA ASP A 405 -2.47 -10.56 15.36
C ASP A 405 -2.50 -11.92 14.63
N VAL A 406 -2.04 -11.94 13.38
CA VAL A 406 -1.92 -13.12 12.52
C VAL A 406 -0.54 -13.17 11.89
N VAL A 407 -0.05 -14.36 11.53
CA VAL A 407 1.29 -14.49 10.93
C VAL A 407 1.22 -15.26 9.63
N SER A 408 2.16 -14.98 8.73
CA SER A 408 2.40 -15.81 7.56
C SER A 408 3.89 -16.08 7.37
N TYR A 409 4.20 -17.19 6.72
CA TYR A 409 5.57 -17.56 6.37
C TYR A 409 5.79 -17.48 4.87
N ASN A 410 7.02 -17.15 4.49
CA ASN A 410 7.54 -17.28 3.15
C ASN A 410 8.25 -18.62 3.05
N HIS A 411 7.71 -19.55 2.26
CA HIS A 411 8.30 -20.87 2.06
C HIS A 411 8.46 -21.18 0.59
N TYR A 412 9.63 -21.73 0.24
CA TYR A 412 10.03 -22.08 -1.12
C TYR A 412 10.51 -23.54 -1.20
N TYR A 413 9.87 -24.44 -0.45
CA TYR A 413 10.23 -25.86 -0.44
C TYR A 413 10.01 -26.48 -1.82
N GLY A 414 11.04 -27.08 -2.40
CA GLY A 414 11.02 -27.54 -3.79
C GLY A 414 11.45 -26.46 -4.80
N TRP A 415 11.88 -25.29 -4.35
CA TRP A 415 12.56 -24.30 -5.20
C TRP A 415 13.93 -23.91 -4.66
N TYR A 416 14.02 -23.32 -3.46
CA TYR A 416 15.31 -23.03 -2.79
C TYR A 416 15.75 -24.19 -1.88
N GLY A 417 15.88 -25.37 -2.47
CA GLY A 417 16.09 -26.64 -1.76
C GLY A 417 14.81 -27.23 -1.17
N GLY A 418 14.94 -28.32 -0.40
CA GLY A 418 13.78 -29.07 0.10
C GLY A 418 12.97 -29.74 -1.01
N ASP A 419 11.73 -30.12 -0.70
CA ASP A 419 10.81 -30.78 -1.62
C ASP A 419 9.39 -30.22 -1.44
N VAL A 420 8.60 -30.17 -2.51
CA VAL A 420 7.22 -29.63 -2.48
C VAL A 420 6.33 -30.34 -1.47
N SER A 421 6.59 -31.60 -1.10
CA SER A 421 5.83 -32.32 -0.06
C SER A 421 6.00 -31.77 1.36
N MET A 422 6.94 -30.84 1.58
CA MET A 422 7.26 -30.30 2.90
C MET A 422 6.27 -29.23 3.40
N TYR A 423 5.53 -28.56 2.50
CA TYR A 423 4.58 -27.51 2.89
C TYR A 423 3.57 -28.01 3.91
N GLY A 424 2.89 -29.10 3.57
CA GLY A 424 1.82 -29.63 4.39
C GLY A 424 2.24 -30.01 5.81
N PRO A 425 3.25 -30.89 5.98
CA PRO A 425 3.78 -31.24 7.29
C PRO A 425 4.29 -30.04 8.10
N TRP A 426 4.87 -29.03 7.45
CA TRP A 426 5.34 -27.83 8.14
C TRP A 426 4.17 -27.05 8.75
N PHE A 427 3.13 -26.75 7.96
CA PHE A 427 1.95 -26.02 8.44
C PHE A 427 1.15 -26.82 9.47
N ASP A 428 1.03 -28.14 9.30
CA ASP A 428 0.38 -29.00 10.30
C ASP A 428 1.13 -28.98 11.64
N LYS A 429 2.47 -28.94 11.59
CA LYS A 429 3.31 -28.83 12.78
C LYS A 429 3.14 -27.46 13.46
N PHE A 430 3.16 -26.37 12.70
CA PHE A 430 2.92 -25.02 13.25
C PHE A 430 1.55 -24.96 13.92
N HIS A 431 0.50 -25.35 13.19
CA HIS A 431 -0.89 -25.30 13.66
C HIS A 431 -1.13 -26.16 14.90
N LYS A 432 -0.54 -27.36 14.95
CA LYS A 432 -0.60 -28.23 16.13
C LYS A 432 0.07 -27.60 17.35
N LYS A 433 1.17 -26.89 17.15
CA LYS A 433 1.96 -26.29 18.22
C LYS A 433 1.33 -24.99 18.74
N TYR A 434 0.79 -24.17 17.85
CA TYR A 434 0.16 -22.88 18.15
C TYR A 434 -1.29 -22.83 17.65
N PRO A 435 -2.21 -23.63 18.22
CA PRO A 435 -3.57 -23.79 17.70
C PRO A 435 -4.43 -22.52 17.73
N ASN A 436 -3.99 -21.48 18.43
CA ASN A 436 -4.71 -20.22 18.54
C ASN A 436 -4.06 -19.09 17.72
N LYS A 437 -2.93 -19.33 17.05
CA LYS A 437 -2.26 -18.35 16.20
C LYS A 437 -2.65 -18.63 14.75
N PRO A 438 -3.44 -17.77 14.08
CA PRO A 438 -3.73 -17.97 12.67
C PRO A 438 -2.46 -17.89 11.84
N ILE A 439 -2.28 -18.89 10.98
CA ILE A 439 -1.10 -19.05 10.13
C ILE A 439 -1.48 -19.00 8.65
N GLY A 440 -0.72 -18.24 7.87
CA GLY A 440 -0.85 -18.11 6.42
C GLY A 440 0.47 -18.41 5.71
N LEU A 441 0.43 -18.34 4.38
CA LEU A 441 1.57 -18.52 3.48
C LEU A 441 1.70 -17.26 2.62
N SER A 442 2.53 -16.32 3.04
CA SER A 442 2.65 -14.99 2.42
C SER A 442 3.45 -15.01 1.13
N GLU A 443 4.31 -16.00 0.96
CA GLU A 443 5.02 -16.26 -0.28
C GLU A 443 5.22 -17.76 -0.48
N TYR A 444 4.93 -18.21 -1.70
CA TYR A 444 5.37 -19.48 -2.25
C TYR A 444 5.45 -19.35 -3.75
N GLY A 445 6.53 -19.85 -4.34
CA GLY A 445 6.81 -19.64 -5.74
C GLY A 445 7.91 -20.55 -6.26
N CYS A 446 7.99 -20.60 -7.57
CA CYS A 446 9.00 -21.29 -8.34
C CYS A 446 9.23 -20.48 -9.62
N GLU A 447 10.48 -20.30 -10.03
CA GLU A 447 10.80 -19.59 -11.27
C GLU A 447 10.40 -20.42 -12.49
N ALA A 448 10.06 -19.74 -13.59
CA ALA A 448 9.92 -20.33 -14.91
C ALA A 448 10.33 -19.31 -15.98
N LEU A 449 11.00 -19.78 -17.03
CA LEU A 449 11.24 -19.02 -18.25
C LEU A 449 10.82 -19.85 -19.46
N ASN A 450 11.14 -19.38 -20.67
CA ASN A 450 10.87 -20.07 -21.93
C ASN A 450 11.80 -21.29 -22.15
N TRP A 451 11.80 -22.21 -21.19
CA TRP A 451 12.50 -23.49 -21.19
C TRP A 451 11.49 -24.62 -21.04
N HIS A 452 11.79 -25.75 -21.68
CA HIS A 452 10.91 -26.92 -21.65
C HIS A 452 11.68 -28.21 -21.41
N ALA A 453 11.11 -29.12 -20.62
CA ALA A 453 11.66 -30.46 -20.41
C ALA A 453 10.57 -31.53 -20.33
N THR A 454 10.95 -32.77 -20.65
CA THR A 454 10.12 -33.96 -20.39
C THR A 454 10.47 -34.60 -19.04
N ASP A 455 11.75 -34.56 -18.67
CA ASP A 455 12.25 -34.94 -17.35
C ASP A 455 12.40 -33.67 -16.50
N ILE A 456 11.30 -33.22 -15.89
CA ILE A 456 11.26 -32.00 -15.07
C ILE A 456 12.08 -32.16 -13.78
N MET A 457 12.82 -31.13 -13.40
CA MET A 457 13.62 -31.12 -12.18
C MET A 457 13.72 -29.73 -11.56
N GLN A 458 13.85 -29.69 -10.24
CA GLN A 458 14.11 -28.46 -9.52
C GLN A 458 15.35 -27.73 -10.08
N GLY A 459 15.18 -26.46 -10.40
CA GLY A 459 16.25 -25.59 -10.90
C GLY A 459 16.52 -25.68 -12.41
N ASP A 460 15.69 -26.39 -13.19
CA ASP A 460 15.77 -26.37 -14.66
C ASP A 460 15.09 -25.15 -15.29
N TYR A 461 14.34 -24.36 -14.51
CA TYR A 461 13.61 -23.16 -14.92
C TYR A 461 12.54 -23.40 -15.99
N THR A 462 12.04 -24.62 -16.11
CA THR A 462 11.04 -24.99 -17.10
C THR A 462 9.63 -24.63 -16.67
N GLU A 463 8.78 -24.30 -17.64
CA GLU A 463 7.35 -24.07 -17.42
C GLU A 463 6.68 -25.31 -16.80
N GLU A 464 7.09 -26.52 -17.23
CA GLU A 464 6.51 -27.77 -16.72
C GLU A 464 6.86 -28.04 -15.24
N TYR A 465 8.06 -27.67 -14.77
CA TYR A 465 8.40 -27.81 -13.34
C TYR A 465 7.62 -26.83 -12.47
N GLN A 466 7.45 -25.59 -12.91
CA GLN A 466 6.65 -24.59 -12.17
C GLN A 466 5.18 -25.01 -12.10
N ALA A 467 4.62 -25.57 -13.19
CA ALA A 467 3.27 -26.14 -13.18
C ALA A 467 3.15 -27.28 -12.16
N TYR A 468 4.06 -28.25 -12.19
CA TYR A 468 4.12 -29.34 -11.19
C TYR A 468 4.21 -28.79 -9.76
N TYR A 469 5.08 -27.80 -9.53
CA TYR A 469 5.25 -27.16 -8.23
C TYR A 469 3.92 -26.58 -7.72
N HIS A 470 3.24 -25.75 -8.53
CA HIS A 470 1.98 -25.14 -8.11
C HIS A 470 0.85 -26.17 -7.94
N GLU A 471 0.77 -27.18 -8.79
CA GLU A 471 -0.20 -28.28 -8.63
C GLU A 471 -0.06 -28.96 -7.26
N GLU A 472 1.17 -29.29 -6.85
CA GLU A 472 1.43 -29.96 -5.58
C GLU A 472 1.19 -29.05 -4.37
N VAL A 473 1.55 -27.77 -4.46
CA VAL A 473 1.31 -26.81 -3.37
C VAL A 473 -0.19 -26.49 -3.23
N ILE A 474 -0.92 -26.31 -4.34
CA ILE A 474 -2.38 -26.09 -4.33
C ILE A 474 -3.10 -27.27 -3.67
N LYS A 475 -2.74 -28.52 -4.03
CA LYS A 475 -3.30 -29.72 -3.38
C LYS A 475 -3.10 -29.66 -1.87
N GLN A 476 -1.93 -29.25 -1.39
CA GLN A 476 -1.66 -29.18 0.04
C GLN A 476 -2.39 -28.03 0.74
N ILE A 477 -2.51 -26.86 0.11
CA ILE A 477 -3.29 -25.73 0.63
C ILE A 477 -4.77 -26.10 0.75
N ALA A 478 -5.34 -26.78 -0.24
CA ALA A 478 -6.76 -27.14 -0.28
C ALA A 478 -7.21 -28.02 0.90
N HIS A 479 -6.31 -28.85 1.45
CA HIS A 479 -6.59 -29.70 2.60
C HIS A 479 -6.54 -28.96 3.95
N ARG A 480 -6.18 -27.67 3.98
CA ARG A 480 -5.87 -26.91 5.20
C ARG A 480 -6.73 -25.65 5.32
N PRO A 481 -8.01 -25.79 5.72
CA PRO A 481 -8.90 -24.63 5.88
C PRO A 481 -8.45 -23.65 6.97
N PHE A 482 -7.56 -24.07 7.89
CA PHE A 482 -6.97 -23.19 8.89
C PHE A 482 -5.99 -22.16 8.31
N LEU A 483 -5.47 -22.37 7.10
CA LEU A 483 -4.64 -21.38 6.40
C LEU A 483 -5.51 -20.17 6.04
N TRP A 484 -5.28 -19.06 6.74
CA TRP A 484 -6.14 -17.89 6.62
C TRP A 484 -5.98 -17.21 5.26
N ALA A 485 -4.75 -17.12 4.75
CA ALA A 485 -4.44 -16.65 3.40
C ALA A 485 -3.24 -17.37 2.81
N THR A 486 -3.20 -17.44 1.47
CA THR A 486 -2.05 -17.93 0.70
C THR A 486 -1.81 -17.04 -0.50
N HIS A 487 -0.60 -16.55 -0.68
CA HIS A 487 -0.21 -15.62 -1.73
C HIS A 487 0.94 -16.18 -2.56
N VAL A 488 0.68 -16.46 -3.84
CA VAL A 488 1.72 -16.84 -4.81
C VAL A 488 2.77 -15.72 -4.90
N TRP A 489 4.03 -16.11 -4.97
CA TRP A 489 5.15 -15.23 -5.29
C TRP A 489 5.67 -15.58 -6.70
N ASN A 490 5.34 -14.83 -7.75
CA ASN A 490 4.48 -13.62 -7.82
C ASN A 490 3.46 -13.76 -8.98
N MET A 491 2.55 -12.78 -9.14
CA MET A 491 1.64 -12.68 -10.30
C MET A 491 2.41 -12.18 -11.52
#